data_AF-A0ABC8JJL1-F1
#
_entry.id   AF-A0ABC8JJL1-F1
#
_cell.length_a   1.000
_cell.length_b   1.000
_cell.length_c   1.000
_cell.angle_alpha   90.00
_cell.angle_beta   90.00
_cell.angle_gamma   90.00
#
_symmetry.space_group_name_H-M   'P 1'
#
loop_
_entity.id
_entity.type
_entity.pdbx_description
1 polymer ?
#
loop_
_entity_poly.entity_id
_entity_poly.type
_entity_poly.pdbx_seq_one_letter_code
_entity_poly.pdbx_strand_id
1 'polypeptide(L)'
;MGSKRAYELADILLAYGRGGLPSHGRTNKVWGVDVDRLYFPLFVNRNHWVFVCVNIIGKTVEVFDSSKGKNRQYVEKFGVMIPRILKALAPLEDKKHILLKM
;
A
#
# COMPACT_ATOMS: atom_id res chain seq x y z
N MET A 1 -31.18 9.69 -2.13
CA MET A 1 -29.84 9.85 -1.53
C MET A 1 -29.29 8.47 -1.20
N GLY A 2 -28.42 7.92 -2.04
CA GLY A 2 -27.86 6.58 -1.82
C GLY A 2 -26.92 6.59 -0.62
N SER A 3 -27.18 5.71 0.35
CA SER A 3 -26.24 5.42 1.44
C SER A 3 -24.89 5.05 0.83
N LYS A 4 -23.88 5.91 1.03
CA LYS A 4 -22.49 5.55 0.74
C LYS A 4 -22.15 4.41 1.69
N ARG A 5 -22.17 3.16 1.22
CA ARG A 5 -21.59 2.04 1.97
C ARG A 5 -20.14 2.39 2.28
N ALA A 6 -19.87 2.74 3.53
CA ALA A 6 -18.51 2.89 4.01
C ALA A 6 -17.89 1.49 4.01
N TYR A 7 -16.95 1.25 3.10
CA TYR A 7 -16.18 0.02 3.12
C TYR A 7 -15.30 0.03 4.37
N GLU A 8 -15.55 -0.89 5.29
CA GLU A 8 -14.74 -1.05 6.49
C GLU A 8 -13.47 -1.84 6.13
N LEU A 9 -12.32 -1.27 6.47
CA LEU A 9 -11.04 -1.89 6.19
C LEU A 9 -10.75 -2.94 7.26
N ALA A 10 -10.45 -4.17 6.86
CA ALA A 10 -10.16 -5.25 7.81
C ALA A 10 -9.03 -4.89 8.79
N ASP A 11 -9.22 -5.18 10.08
CA ASP A 11 -8.29 -4.84 11.16
C ASP A 11 -6.88 -5.38 10.92
N ILE A 12 -6.75 -6.53 10.27
CA ILE A 12 -5.45 -7.10 9.95
C ILE A 12 -4.62 -6.19 9.04
N LEU A 13 -5.24 -5.49 8.08
CA LEU A 13 -4.55 -4.56 7.18
C LEU A 13 -4.11 -3.30 7.94
N LEU A 14 -4.94 -2.84 8.89
CA LEU A 14 -4.59 -1.76 9.79
C LEU A 14 -3.43 -2.14 10.72
N ALA A 15 -3.42 -3.37 11.23
CA ALA A 15 -2.34 -3.86 12.09
C ALA A 15 -0.99 -3.90 11.36
N TYR A 16 -0.97 -4.29 10.07
CA TYR A 16 0.23 -4.17 9.23
C TYR A 16 0.67 -2.72 9.05
N GLY A 17 -0.26 -1.83 8.70
CA GLY A 17 0.08 -0.43 8.46
C GLY A 17 0.48 0.33 9.74
N ARG A 18 0.14 -0.17 10.93
CA ARG A 18 0.64 0.33 12.22
C ARG A 18 1.97 -0.30 12.66
N GLY A 19 2.51 -1.24 11.89
CA GLY A 19 3.72 -1.98 12.28
C GLY A 19 3.51 -2.95 13.45
N GLY A 20 2.25 -3.30 13.75
CA GLY A 20 1.86 -4.25 14.79
C GLY A 20 1.87 -5.71 14.34
N LEU A 21 2.03 -5.96 13.05
CA LEU A 21 2.22 -7.29 12.46
C LEU A 21 3.38 -7.28 11.46
N PRO A 22 4.06 -8.43 11.26
CA PRO A 22 3.88 -9.68 12.02
C PRO A 22 4.43 -9.56 13.45
N SER A 23 3.95 -10.40 14.38
CA SER A 23 4.30 -10.31 15.81
C SER A 23 5.79 -10.42 16.09
N HIS A 24 6.50 -11.29 15.36
CA HIS A 24 7.94 -11.53 15.47
C HIS A 24 8.81 -10.47 14.79
N GLY A 25 8.21 -9.50 14.10
CA GLY A 25 8.91 -8.43 13.39
C GLY A 25 8.26 -7.07 13.62
N ARG A 26 7.63 -6.87 14.78
CA ARG A 26 6.92 -5.62 15.10
C ARG A 26 7.88 -4.43 15.07
N THR A 27 7.52 -3.44 14.27
CA THR A 27 8.27 -2.19 14.17
C THR A 27 7.63 -1.07 14.98
N ASN A 28 6.31 -1.16 15.24
CA ASN A 28 5.49 -0.08 15.79
C ASN A 28 5.61 1.25 15.02
N LYS A 29 5.99 1.18 13.74
CA LYS A 29 6.12 2.34 12.85
C LYS A 29 4.91 2.40 11.92
N VAL A 30 4.24 3.55 11.89
CA VAL A 30 3.01 3.75 11.14
C VAL A 30 3.31 4.21 9.71
N TRP A 31 2.69 3.56 8.73
CA TRP A 31 2.84 3.92 7.32
C TRP A 31 2.31 5.32 7.04
N GLY A 32 3.14 6.15 6.39
CA GLY A 32 2.82 7.55 6.10
C GLY A 32 3.01 8.51 7.28
N VAL A 33 3.48 8.01 8.43
CA VAL A 33 3.90 8.85 9.58
C VAL A 33 5.38 8.61 9.86
N ASP A 34 5.75 7.35 10.12
CA ASP A 34 7.13 6.93 10.42
C ASP A 34 7.81 6.22 9.25
N VAL A 35 7.02 5.80 8.24
CA VAL A 35 7.49 5.04 7.08
C VAL A 35 7.06 5.75 5.79
N ASP A 36 8.04 6.18 5.01
CA ASP A 36 7.84 6.92 3.76
C ASP A 36 7.72 6.01 2.53
N ARG A 37 8.33 4.83 2.58
CA ARG A 37 8.44 3.93 1.43
C ARG A 37 8.22 2.48 1.85
N LEU A 38 7.47 1.75 1.03
CA LEU A 38 7.26 0.31 1.18
C LEU A 38 7.94 -0.41 0.01
N TYR A 39 8.77 -1.39 0.33
CA TYR A 39 9.48 -2.21 -0.66
C TYR A 39 9.04 -3.65 -0.52
N PHE A 40 8.66 -4.29 -1.62
CA PHE A 40 8.33 -5.70 -1.61
C PHE A 40 8.57 -6.37 -2.97
N PRO A 41 9.13 -7.59 -2.99
CA PRO A 41 9.19 -8.41 -4.18
C PRO A 41 7.85 -9.13 -4.40
N LEU A 42 7.42 -9.24 -5.66
CA LEU A 42 6.25 -9.98 -6.10
C LEU A 42 6.67 -11.12 -7.01
N PHE A 43 6.30 -12.34 -6.64
CA PHE A 43 6.43 -13.49 -7.52
C PHE A 43 5.15 -13.66 -8.33
N VAL A 44 5.25 -13.54 -9.65
CA VAL A 44 4.12 -13.54 -10.58
C VAL A 44 4.28 -14.62 -11.64
N ASN A 45 3.16 -15.09 -12.20
CA ASN A 45 3.11 -16.15 -13.24
C ASN A 45 3.86 -17.44 -12.88
N ARG A 46 4.15 -17.67 -11.60
CA ARG A 46 4.93 -18.82 -11.07
C ARG A 46 6.36 -18.92 -11.61
N ASN A 47 6.90 -17.87 -12.23
CA ASN A 47 8.25 -17.91 -12.81
C ASN A 47 8.97 -16.56 -12.89
N HIS A 48 8.35 -15.46 -12.44
CA HIS A 48 8.88 -14.12 -12.68
C HIS A 48 8.84 -13.26 -11.42
N TRP A 49 9.87 -12.45 -11.20
CA TRP A 49 9.95 -11.53 -10.08
C TRP A 49 9.78 -10.10 -10.55
N VAL A 50 8.94 -9.36 -9.83
CA VAL A 50 8.75 -7.92 -9.99
C VAL A 50 9.06 -7.25 -8.66
N PHE A 51 9.87 -6.20 -8.66
CA PHE A 51 10.11 -5.42 -7.46
C PHE A 51 9.25 -4.15 -7.47
N VAL A 52 8.60 -3.85 -6.35
CA VAL A 52 7.71 -2.71 -6.21
C VAL A 52 8.21 -1.81 -5.08
N CYS A 53 8.27 -0.51 -5.36
CA CYS A 53 8.47 0.54 -4.37
C CYS A 53 7.22 1.42 -4.35
N VAL A 54 6.55 1.50 -3.21
CA VAL A 54 5.46 2.43 -2.98
C VAL A 54 6.00 3.61 -2.20
N ASN A 55 6.15 4.74 -2.89
CA ASN A 55 6.57 6.00 -2.30
C ASN A 55 5.33 6.73 -1.78
N ILE A 56 5.12 6.70 -0.47
CA ILE A 56 3.94 7.25 0.20
C ILE A 56 3.96 8.78 0.11
N ILE A 57 5.12 9.39 0.35
CA ILE A 57 5.30 10.85 0.34
C ILE A 57 5.17 11.39 -1.07
N GLY A 58 5.88 10.79 -2.02
CA GLY A 58 5.80 11.16 -3.44
C GLY A 58 4.47 10.77 -4.10
N LYS A 59 3.68 9.94 -3.42
CA LYS A 59 2.42 9.37 -3.91
C LYS A 59 2.60 8.65 -5.25
N THR A 60 3.65 7.85 -5.38
CA THR A 60 3.97 7.10 -6.60
C THR A 60 4.18 5.62 -6.32
N VAL A 61 3.94 4.78 -7.33
CA VAL A 61 4.30 3.37 -7.35
C VAL A 61 5.35 3.16 -8.43
N GLU A 62 6.55 2.80 -8.03
CA GLU A 62 7.67 2.50 -8.93
C GLU A 62 7.77 0.97 -9.12
N VAL A 63 7.83 0.53 -10.37
CA VAL A 63 7.82 -0.88 -10.75
C VAL A 63 9.09 -1.22 -11.51
N PHE A 64 9.83 -2.19 -10.99
CA PHE A 64 11.05 -2.70 -11.59
C PHE A 64 10.75 -4.10 -12.13
N ASP A 65 10.52 -4.18 -13.44
CA ASP A 65 10.09 -5.39 -14.14
C ASP A 65 10.90 -5.60 -15.43
N SER A 66 11.70 -6.66 -15.48
CA SER A 66 12.51 -7.01 -16.66
C SER A 66 11.67 -7.55 -17.84
N SER A 67 10.38 -7.81 -17.65
CA SER A 67 9.47 -8.33 -18.68
C SER A 67 8.77 -7.25 -19.53
N LYS A 68 9.20 -5.99 -19.43
CA LYS A 68 8.63 -4.83 -20.15
C LYS A 68 7.17 -4.52 -19.76
N GLY A 69 6.83 -4.68 -18.48
CA GLY A 69 5.53 -4.25 -17.94
C GLY A 69 4.36 -5.20 -18.17
N LYS A 70 4.60 -6.44 -18.60
CA LYS A 70 3.56 -7.47 -18.81
C LYS A 70 2.82 -7.90 -17.54
N ASN A 71 3.30 -7.47 -16.37
CA ASN A 71 2.79 -7.85 -15.07
C ASN A 71 2.13 -6.69 -14.30
N ARG A 72 1.86 -5.56 -14.96
CA ARG A 72 1.32 -4.36 -14.31
C ARG A 72 0.00 -4.62 -13.57
N GLN A 73 -0.84 -5.54 -14.05
CA GLN A 73 -2.09 -5.94 -13.39
C GLN A 73 -1.90 -6.49 -11.97
N TYR A 74 -0.74 -7.07 -11.66
CA TYR A 74 -0.43 -7.54 -10.31
C TYR A 74 -0.10 -6.37 -9.38
N VAL A 75 0.49 -5.30 -9.92
CA VAL A 75 0.88 -4.10 -9.16
C VAL A 75 -0.31 -3.17 -8.92
N GLU A 76 -1.22 -3.06 -9.89
CA GLU A 76 -2.38 -2.15 -9.83
C GLU A 76 -3.24 -2.32 -8.57
N LYS A 77 -3.35 -3.55 -8.07
CA LYS A 77 -4.08 -3.86 -6.84
C LYS A 77 -3.52 -3.13 -5.62
N PHE A 78 -2.20 -2.93 -5.56
CA PHE A 78 -1.55 -2.20 -4.47
C PHE A 78 -1.82 -0.70 -4.55
N GLY A 79 -1.82 -0.14 -5.77
CA GLY A 79 -2.19 1.25 -6.02
C GLY A 79 -3.63 1.59 -5.60
N VAL A 80 -4.49 0.57 -5.48
CA VAL A 80 -5.88 0.69 -5.03
C VAL A 80 -6.01 0.44 -3.51
N MET A 81 -5.31 -0.56 -2.97
CA MET A 81 -5.44 -0.97 -1.57
C MET A 81 -4.67 -0.06 -0.61
N ILE A 82 -3.40 0.26 -0.92
CA ILE A 82 -2.51 1.01 -0.02
C ILE A 82 -3.04 2.41 0.30
N PRO A 83 -3.56 3.22 -0.66
CA PRO A 83 -4.10 4.53 -0.32
C PRO A 83 -5.26 4.46 0.67
N ARG A 84 -6.07 3.38 0.65
CA ARG A 84 -7.16 3.19 1.63
C ARG A 84 -6.61 2.91 3.03
N ILE A 85 -5.57 2.09 3.13
CA ILE A 85 -4.85 1.83 4.39
C ILE A 85 -4.26 3.13 4.92
N LEU A 86 -3.50 3.85 4.10
CA LEU A 86 -2.90 5.14 4.45
C LEU A 86 -3.96 6.15 4.92
N LYS A 87 -5.09 6.26 4.22
CA LYS A 87 -6.19 7.15 4.61
C LYS A 87 -6.82 6.78 5.96
N ALA A 88 -6.90 5.49 6.28
CA ALA A 88 -7.42 5.05 7.57
C ALA A 88 -6.43 5.32 8.72
N LEU A 89 -5.12 5.33 8.43
CA LEU A 89 -4.05 5.58 9.39
C LEU A 89 -3.69 7.06 9.55
N ALA A 90 -4.00 7.88 8.55
CA ALA A 90 -3.66 9.28 8.56
C ALA A 90 -4.30 10.02 9.75
N PRO A 91 -3.59 11.00 10.34
CA PRO A 91 -4.17 11.94 11.30
C PRO A 91 -5.46 12.55 10.74
N LEU A 92 -6.39 12.93 11.63
CA LEU A 92 -7.71 13.44 11.22
C LEU A 92 -7.64 14.62 10.25
N GLU A 93 -6.57 15.41 10.34
CA GLU A 93 -6.30 16.60 9.53
C GLU A 93 -5.93 16.27 8.08
N ASP A 94 -5.31 15.11 7.82
CA ASP A 94 -4.71 14.76 6.52
C ASP A 94 -5.57 13.84 5.64
N LYS A 95 -6.74 13.40 6.13
CA LYS A 95 -7.57 12.36 5.47
C LYS A 95 -8.11 12.74 4.08
N LYS A 96 -8.00 14.01 3.65
CA LYS A 96 -8.62 14.52 2.41
C LYS A 96 -7.78 14.32 1.14
N HIS A 97 -6.48 13.98 1.20
CA HIS A 97 -5.58 14.10 0.05
C HIS A 97 -4.73 12.86 -0.31
N ILE A 98 -5.19 11.65 -0.01
CA ILE A 98 -4.39 10.42 -0.17
C ILE A 98 -4.83 9.64 -1.41
N LEU A 99 -4.11 9.84 -2.52
CA LEU A 99 -4.24 9.11 -3.78
C LEU A 99 -2.84 8.82 -4.30
N LEU A 100 -2.55 7.57 -4.71
CA LEU A 100 -1.28 7.17 -5.34
C LEU A 100 -1.40 7.25 -6.86
N LYS A 101 -0.29 7.65 -7.51
CA LYS A 101 -0.08 7.61 -8.96
C LYS A 101 0.72 6.36 -9.32
N MET A 102 0.43 5.76 -10.46
CA MET A 102 1.08 4.54 -10.97
C MET A 102 1.85 4.78 -12.26
#